data_AF-A0A925KVR4-F1
#
_entry.id   AF-A0A925KVR4-F1
#
_cell.length_a   1.000
_cell.length_b   1.000
_cell.length_c   1.000
_cell.angle_alpha   90.00
_cell.angle_beta   90.00
_cell.angle_gamma   90.00
#
_symmetry.space_group_name_H-M   'P 1'
#
loop_
_entity.id
_entity.type
_entity.pdbx_description
1 polymer ?
#
loop_
_entity_poly.entity_id
_entity_poly.type
_entity_poly.pdbx_seq_one_letter_code
_entity_poly.pdbx_strand_id
1 'polypeptide(L)'
;GPYTFILPASKMVPRILQSKKDTIGLRIPDNQIACNIIKELGRPILSASLPGEMIEDYTDPEIMYQNFSKEVDLVINGGIGGSVPSTVIDCTKDTYEVIRMGAGEWNE
;
A
#
# COMPACT_ATOMS: atom_id res chain seq x y z
N GLY A 1 -8.25 -5.71 2.45
CA GLY A 1 -8.93 -4.71 3.28
C GLY A 1 -8.12 -3.44 3.50
N PRO A 2 -8.64 -2.55 4.35
CA PRO A 2 -8.10 -1.21 4.65
C PRO A 2 -7.09 -1.19 5.81
N TYR A 3 -6.37 -2.29 6.06
CA TYR A 3 -5.40 -2.40 7.15
C TYR A 3 -4.00 -2.71 6.62
N THR A 4 -2.99 -2.12 7.26
CA THR A 4 -1.57 -2.42 7.08
C THR A 4 -0.99 -2.76 8.44
N PHE A 5 -0.28 -3.88 8.54
CA PHE A 5 0.35 -4.33 9.78
C PHE A 5 1.86 -4.19 9.69
N ILE A 6 2.48 -3.56 10.68
CA ILE A 6 3.94 -3.51 10.81
C ILE A 6 4.36 -4.75 11.61
N LEU A 7 5.23 -5.55 11.01
CA LEU A 7 5.69 -6.83 11.54
C LEU A 7 7.23 -6.88 11.54
N PRO A 8 7.86 -7.71 12.39
CA PRO A 8 9.28 -8.01 12.28
C PRO A 8 9.62 -8.59 10.90
N ALA A 9 10.64 -8.05 10.24
CA ALA A 9 11.07 -8.52 8.94
C ALA A 9 11.79 -9.88 9.08
N SER A 10 11.43 -10.84 8.22
CA SER A 10 12.17 -12.10 8.13
C SER A 10 13.43 -11.95 7.29
N LYS A 11 14.33 -12.94 7.37
CA LYS A 11 15.53 -13.02 6.51
C LYS A 11 15.21 -13.12 5.01
N MET A 12 13.98 -13.50 4.64
CA MET A 12 13.54 -13.57 3.24
C MET A 12 13.20 -12.20 2.65
N VAL A 13 12.99 -11.18 3.48
CA VAL A 13 12.70 -9.82 3.02
C VAL A 13 13.98 -9.24 2.41
N PRO A 14 13.97 -8.83 1.12
CA PRO A 14 15.12 -8.20 0.50
C PRO A 14 15.58 -6.98 1.30
N ARG A 15 16.90 -6.82 1.48
CA ARG A 15 17.46 -5.69 2.26
C ARG A 15 17.04 -4.31 1.75
N ILE A 16 16.77 -4.17 0.46
CA ILE A 16 16.25 -2.92 -0.13
C ILE A 16 14.88 -2.52 0.43
N LEU A 17 14.11 -3.48 0.96
CA LEU A 17 12.81 -3.27 1.59
C LEU A 17 12.90 -3.13 3.11
N GLN A 18 14.06 -3.45 3.69
CA GLN A 18 14.26 -3.32 5.12
C GLN A 18 14.51 -1.85 5.45
N SER A 19 13.62 -1.28 6.25
CA SER A 19 13.88 0.01 6.86
C SER A 19 14.99 -0.12 7.91
N LYS A 20 15.49 0.99 8.45
CA LYS A 20 16.46 0.99 9.56
C LYS A 20 15.99 0.21 10.81
N LYS A 21 14.70 -0.15 10.90
CA LYS A 21 14.06 -0.75 12.07
C LYS A 21 13.83 -2.26 11.99
N ASP A 22 14.36 -2.97 10.98
CA ASP A 22 14.14 -4.43 10.79
C ASP A 22 12.64 -4.83 10.77
N THR A 23 11.77 -3.94 10.30
CA THR A 23 10.31 -4.18 10.17
C THR A 23 9.84 -4.07 8.73
N ILE A 24 8.68 -4.67 8.46
CA ILE A 24 7.98 -4.59 7.18
C ILE A 24 6.49 -4.29 7.38
N GLY A 25 5.93 -3.43 6.54
CA GLY A 25 4.48 -3.22 6.43
C GLY A 25 3.86 -4.26 5.50
N LEU A 26 2.92 -5.06 5.99
CA LEU A 26 2.18 -6.05 5.22
C LEU A 26 0.72 -5.60 5.07
N ARG A 27 0.20 -5.66 3.84
CA ARG A 27 -1.20 -5.38 3.52
C ARG A 27 -1.73 -6.41 2.53
N ILE A 28 -2.94 -6.89 2.78
CA ILE A 28 -3.76 -7.62 1.81
C ILE A 28 -4.83 -6.63 1.34
N PRO A 29 -4.76 -6.06 0.12
CA PRO A 29 -5.73 -5.08 -0.34
C PRO A 29 -7.09 -5.74 -0.62
N ASP A 30 -8.17 -4.96 -0.52
CA ASP A 30 -9.49 -5.38 -1.00
C ASP A 30 -9.73 -4.74 -2.36
N ASN A 31 -8.97 -5.21 -3.35
CA ASN A 31 -9.03 -4.71 -4.72
C ASN A 31 -8.74 -5.88 -5.68
N GLN A 32 -9.72 -6.22 -6.51
CA GLN A 32 -9.64 -7.40 -7.38
C GLN A 32 -8.50 -7.31 -8.39
N ILE A 33 -8.22 -6.12 -8.93
CA ILE A 33 -7.14 -5.89 -9.88
C ILE A 33 -5.80 -6.20 -9.21
N ALA A 34 -5.53 -5.61 -8.05
CA ALA A 34 -4.31 -5.84 -7.29
C ALA A 34 -4.14 -7.33 -6.90
N CYS A 35 -5.21 -7.97 -6.42
CA CYS A 35 -5.18 -9.39 -6.05
C CYS A 35 -4.89 -10.30 -7.26
N ASN A 36 -5.48 -10.01 -8.43
CA ASN A 36 -5.24 -10.78 -9.65
C ASN A 36 -3.80 -10.60 -10.14
N ILE A 37 -3.25 -9.38 -10.11
CA ILE A 37 -1.85 -9.13 -10.48
C ILE A 37 -0.90 -9.92 -9.57
N ILE A 38 -1.11 -9.87 -8.25
CA ILE A 38 -0.27 -10.59 -7.29
C ILE A 38 -0.34 -12.10 -7.53
N LYS A 39 -1.55 -12.63 -7.80
CA LYS A 39 -1.77 -14.05 -8.08
C LYS A 39 -0.97 -14.50 -9.30
N GLU A 40 -1.03 -13.73 -10.39
CA GLU A 40 -0.37 -14.09 -11.64
C GLU A 40 1.15 -13.87 -11.59
N LEU A 41 1.61 -12.90 -10.81
CA LEU A 41 3.03 -12.67 -10.56
C LEU A 41 3.66 -13.75 -9.67
N GLY A 42 2.85 -14.44 -8.86
CA GLY A 42 3.29 -15.53 -7.97
C GLY A 42 4.20 -15.08 -6.81
N ARG A 43 4.29 -13.77 -6.53
CA ARG A 43 5.07 -13.18 -5.44
C ARG A 43 4.46 -11.85 -4.98
N PRO A 44 4.79 -11.37 -3.75
CA PRO A 44 4.32 -10.08 -3.25
C PRO A 44 4.82 -8.90 -4.10
N ILE A 45 4.09 -7.79 -4.01
CA ILE A 45 4.45 -6.51 -4.64
C ILE A 45 4.82 -5.52 -3.55
N LEU A 46 5.93 -4.80 -3.75
CA LEU A 46 6.21 -3.59 -2.99
C LEU A 46 5.37 -2.45 -3.57
N SER A 47 4.60 -1.79 -2.72
CA SER A 47 3.78 -0.64 -3.11
C SER A 47 4.10 0.59 -2.27
N ALA A 48 4.04 1.76 -2.89
CA ALA A 48 4.03 3.06 -2.23
C ALA A 48 2.83 3.88 -2.74
N SER A 49 2.43 4.91 -2.00
CA SER A 49 1.46 5.87 -2.50
C SER A 49 2.06 6.69 -3.63
N LEU A 50 1.28 6.94 -4.68
CA LEU A 50 1.66 7.87 -5.74
C LEU A 50 1.74 9.30 -5.15
N PRO A 51 2.78 10.09 -5.44
CA PRO A 51 2.86 11.48 -5.00
C PRO A 51 1.84 12.34 -5.75
N GLY A 52 1.33 13.38 -5.10
CA GLY A 52 0.41 14.35 -5.68
C GLY A 52 0.03 15.44 -4.68
N GLU A 53 -0.32 16.63 -5.18
CA GLU A 53 -0.80 17.73 -4.34
C GLU A 53 -2.33 17.73 -4.26
N MET A 54 -2.97 17.39 -5.38
CA MET A 54 -4.42 17.30 -5.53
C MET A 54 -4.88 15.85 -5.36
N ILE A 55 -6.11 15.64 -4.90
CA ILE A 55 -6.65 14.28 -4.68
C ILE A 55 -6.65 13.50 -5.99
N GLU A 56 -7.02 14.19 -7.07
CA GLU A 56 -7.16 13.65 -8.41
C GLU A 56 -5.83 13.11 -8.96
N ASP A 57 -4.69 13.68 -8.55
CA ASP A 57 -3.35 13.25 -8.98
C ASP A 57 -3.10 11.76 -8.66
N TYR A 58 -3.70 11.26 -7.59
CA TYR A 58 -3.54 9.88 -7.12
C TYR A 58 -4.86 9.11 -6.98
N THR A 59 -5.98 9.66 -7.45
CA THR A 59 -7.26 8.93 -7.53
C THR A 59 -7.84 8.82 -8.93
N ASP A 60 -7.50 9.70 -9.87
CA ASP A 60 -8.03 9.65 -11.24
C ASP A 60 -7.00 9.01 -12.19
N PRO A 61 -7.28 7.83 -12.78
CA PRO A 61 -6.33 7.15 -13.66
C PRO A 61 -6.02 7.92 -14.96
N GLU A 62 -6.92 8.80 -15.44
CA GLU A 62 -6.66 9.64 -16.61
C GLU A 62 -5.63 10.73 -16.26
N ILE A 63 -5.78 11.37 -15.10
CA ILE A 63 -4.82 12.38 -14.61
C ILE A 63 -3.48 11.71 -14.28
N MET A 64 -3.49 10.53 -13.65
CA MET A 64 -2.28 9.73 -13.43
C MET A 64 -1.55 9.44 -14.74
N TYR A 65 -2.28 9.05 -15.80
CA TYR A 65 -1.68 8.79 -17.10
C TYR A 65 -1.08 10.06 -17.70
N GLN A 66 -1.81 11.17 -17.70
CA GLN A 66 -1.33 12.45 -18.21
C GLN A 66 -0.05 12.91 -17.50
N ASN A 67 0.03 12.72 -16.18
CA ASN A 67 1.16 13.16 -15.37
C ASN A 67 2.36 12.20 -15.45
N PHE A 68 2.12 10.88 -15.46
CA PHE A 68 3.17 9.89 -15.22
C PHE A 68 3.43 8.93 -16.39
N SER A 69 2.72 9.00 -17.53
CA SER A 69 2.90 8.03 -18.63
C SER A 69 4.31 7.93 -19.22
N LYS A 70 5.18 8.90 -18.92
CA LYS A 70 6.58 8.92 -19.35
C LYS A 70 7.54 8.36 -18.29
N GLU A 71 7.07 8.19 -17.06
CA GLU A 71 7.86 7.73 -15.89
C GLU A 71 7.56 6.29 -15.51
N VAL A 72 6.38 5.77 -15.89
CA VAL A 72 5.95 4.41 -15.59
C VAL A 72 5.69 3.62 -16.87
N ASP A 73 5.91 2.30 -16.80
CA ASP A 73 5.65 1.39 -17.93
C ASP A 73 4.15 1.25 -18.22
N LEU A 74 3.30 1.40 -17.20
CA LEU A 74 1.85 1.19 -17.31
C LEU A 74 1.08 1.99 -16.26
N VAL A 75 -0.09 2.49 -16.67
CA VAL A 75 -1.16 2.95 -15.76
C VAL A 75 -2.36 2.04 -15.96
N ILE A 76 -2.93 1.53 -14.87
CA ILE A 76 -4.10 0.63 -14.91
C ILE A 76 -5.34 1.42 -14.52
N ASN A 77 -6.27 1.59 -15.47
CA ASN A 77 -7.54 2.23 -15.20
C ASN A 77 -8.53 1.23 -14.57
N GLY A 78 -8.74 1.37 -13.26
CA GLY A 78 -9.75 0.63 -12.48
C GLY A 78 -10.94 1.50 -12.04
N GLY A 79 -11.11 2.69 -12.62
CA GLY A 79 -12.01 3.73 -12.14
C GLY A 79 -11.38 4.65 -11.08
N ILE A 80 -12.17 5.61 -10.59
CA ILE A 80 -11.74 6.59 -9.58
C ILE A 80 -11.45 5.87 -8.25
N GLY A 81 -10.24 6.10 -7.72
CA GLY A 81 -9.78 5.56 -6.45
C GLY A 81 -10.30 6.32 -5.21
N GLY A 82 -9.98 5.80 -4.03
CA GLY A 82 -10.27 6.46 -2.75
C GLY A 82 -9.07 7.26 -2.23
N SER A 83 -9.34 8.32 -1.45
CA SER A 83 -8.32 9.18 -0.85
C SER A 83 -7.94 8.78 0.58
N VAL A 84 -8.79 8.01 1.27
CA VAL A 84 -8.54 7.62 2.67
C VAL A 84 -7.55 6.45 2.71
N PRO A 85 -6.39 6.59 3.37
CA PRO A 85 -5.38 5.54 3.41
C PRO A 85 -5.80 4.38 4.33
N SER A 86 -5.05 3.28 4.31
CA SER A 86 -5.23 2.19 5.27
C SER A 86 -4.87 2.62 6.70
N THR A 87 -5.58 2.03 7.66
CA THR A 87 -5.20 2.05 9.08
C THR A 87 -3.91 1.24 9.25
N VAL A 88 -2.93 1.81 9.96
CA VAL A 88 -1.62 1.19 10.18
C VAL A 88 -1.50 0.81 11.65
N ILE A 89 -1.25 -0.47 11.90
CA ILE A 89 -1.15 -1.04 13.23
C ILE A 89 0.26 -1.62 13.39
N ASP A 90 0.95 -1.23 14.45
CA ASP A 90 2.23 -1.80 14.85
C ASP A 90 2.00 -3.04 15.71
N CYS A 91 2.44 -4.19 15.21
CA CYS A 91 2.36 -5.49 15.86
C CYS A 91 3.74 -6.01 16.28
N THR A 92 4.74 -5.13 16.41
CA THR A 92 6.10 -5.50 16.83
C THR A 92 6.27 -5.54 18.34
N LYS A 93 5.31 -4.99 19.09
CA LYS A 93 5.27 -4.95 20.56
C LYS A 93 4.19 -5.90 21.10
N ASP A 94 4.20 -6.15 22.41
CA ASP A 94 3.22 -7.00 23.09
C ASP A 94 1.78 -6.46 22.97
N THR A 95 1.63 -5.13 22.93
CA THR A 95 0.35 -4.45 22.70
C THR A 95 0.33 -3.86 21.31
N TYR A 96 -0.78 -4.06 20.59
CA TYR A 96 -0.98 -3.43 19.28
C TYR A 96 -1.12 -1.92 19.41
N GLU A 97 -0.41 -1.18 18.57
CA GLU A 97 -0.41 0.29 18.58
C GLU A 97 -0.89 0.82 17.24
N VAL A 98 -1.94 1.66 17.22
CA VAL A 98 -2.36 2.32 15.97
C VAL A 98 -1.41 3.48 15.66
N ILE A 99 -0.58 3.30 14.65
CA ILE A 99 0.37 4.33 14.17
C ILE A 99 -0.34 5.36 13.29
N ARG A 100 -1.39 4.94 12.58
CA ARG A 100 -2.22 5.81 11.77
C ARG A 100 -3.64 5.28 11.68
N MET A 101 -4.63 6.10 12.04
CA MET A 101 -6.03 5.80 11.74
C MET A 101 -6.34 6.13 10.28
N GLY A 102 -7.03 5.23 9.60
CA GLY A 102 -7.43 5.35 8.20
C GLY A 102 -8.82 4.77 7.96
N ALA A 103 -9.03 4.16 6.80
CA ALA A 103 -10.33 3.62 6.40
C ALA A 103 -10.77 2.36 7.19
N GLY A 104 -9.88 1.76 7.98
CA GLY A 104 -10.20 0.64 8.85
C GLY A 104 -10.50 1.12 10.27
N GLU A 105 -11.71 0.89 10.77
CA GLU A 105 -12.05 1.20 12.15
C GLU A 105 -11.23 0.36 13.13
N TRP A 106 -10.80 0.98 14.23
CA TRP A 106 -10.11 0.29 15.33
C TRP A 106 -10.70 0.77 16.65
N ASN A 107 -11.46 -0.11 17.28
CA ASN A 107 -12.04 0.10 18.61
C ASN A 107 -11.35 -0.90 19.54
N GLU A 108 -10.67 -0.39 20.57
CA GLU A 108 -10.01 -1.20 21.60
C GLU A 108 -11.01 -1.86 22.56
#